data_AF-A0A1V8TZW9-F1
#
_entry.id   AF-A0A1V8TZW9-F1
#
_cell.length_a   1.000
_cell.length_b   1.000
_cell.length_c   1.000
_cell.angle_alpha   90.00
_cell.angle_beta   90.00
_cell.angle_gamma   90.00
#
_symmetry.space_group_name_H-M   'P 1'
#
loop_
_entity.id
_entity.type
_entity.pdbx_description
1 polymer ?
#
loop_
_entity_poly.entity_id
_entity_poly.type
_entity_poly.pdbx_seq_one_letter_code
_entity_poly.pdbx_strand_id
1 'polypeptide(L)'
;MSLFRNLFKEGARRDVITLFHSPSNAASMRAHTLLKQTAAAASSTATEDQASDHSKQSKVEREFDLDVQEALPTSDQLHNILAFLGPSSLGSAVKDATSLEDAEKKFRASESSFVRPITVDWENGKAVVGDSESEILKLVRALEK
;
A
#
# COMPACT_ATOMS: atom_id res chain seq x y z
N MET A 1 25.59 17.35 -36.69
CA MET A 1 24.17 17.43 -36.25
C MET A 1 23.77 16.13 -35.61
N SER A 2 23.71 16.13 -34.28
CA SER A 2 23.11 15.13 -33.38
C SER A 2 23.71 15.42 -32.02
N LEU A 3 22.89 15.57 -30.97
CA LEU A 3 23.25 15.34 -29.54
C LEU A 3 22.19 15.83 -28.54
N PHE A 4 20.90 15.93 -28.88
CA PHE A 4 19.86 16.22 -27.88
C PHE A 4 18.61 15.38 -28.11
N ARG A 5 18.70 14.10 -27.76
CA ARG A 5 17.53 13.26 -27.47
C ARG A 5 17.92 12.39 -26.28
N ASN A 6 17.85 12.96 -25.08
CA ASN A 6 17.80 12.23 -23.80
C ASN A 6 17.57 13.15 -22.58
N LEU A 7 16.70 14.16 -22.68
CA LEU A 7 16.19 14.86 -21.49
C LEU A 7 14.68 14.75 -21.52
N PHE A 8 14.08 14.37 -20.38
CA PHE A 8 12.66 14.05 -20.17
C PHE A 8 12.25 12.59 -20.43
N LYS A 9 12.88 11.68 -19.68
CA LYS A 9 12.19 10.51 -19.11
C LYS A 9 11.97 10.72 -17.60
N GLU A 10 11.58 11.94 -17.22
CA GLU A 10 11.11 12.27 -15.87
C GLU A 10 9.59 12.36 -15.94
N GLY A 11 8.90 11.36 -15.40
CA GLY A 11 7.44 11.31 -15.46
C GLY A 11 6.80 9.96 -15.13
N ALA A 12 7.55 8.96 -14.67
CA ALA A 12 6.93 7.82 -14.02
C ALA A 12 6.43 8.28 -12.64
N ARG A 13 5.12 8.47 -12.50
CA ARG A 13 4.48 8.70 -11.20
C ARG A 13 4.78 7.48 -10.34
N ARG A 14 5.49 7.67 -9.22
CA ARG A 14 5.68 6.57 -8.25
C ARG A 14 4.32 6.23 -7.67
N ASP A 15 4.03 4.93 -7.60
CA ASP A 15 2.84 4.46 -6.90
C ASP A 15 2.96 4.81 -5.42
N VAL A 16 1.85 5.20 -4.80
CA VAL A 16 1.82 5.54 -3.37
C VAL A 16 1.08 4.44 -2.64
N ILE A 17 1.77 3.79 -1.71
CA ILE A 17 1.17 2.84 -0.78
C ILE A 17 0.95 3.56 0.55
N THR A 18 -0.31 3.67 0.96
CA THR A 18 -0.67 4.26 2.26
C THR A 18 -0.81 3.16 3.31
N LEU A 19 -0.16 3.34 4.45
CA LEU A 19 -0.30 2.50 5.63
C LEU A 19 -0.98 3.27 6.75
N PHE A 20 -2.21 2.87 7.09
CA PHE A 20 -2.88 3.33 8.32
C PHE A 20 -2.40 2.47 9.49
N HIS A 21 -1.65 3.04 10.42
CA HIS A 21 -1.02 2.29 11.51
C HIS A 21 -1.23 2.95 12.88
N SER A 22 -0.91 2.21 13.94
CA SER A 22 -0.86 2.73 15.31
C SER A 22 0.47 2.34 15.95
N PRO A 23 1.28 3.26 16.49
CA PRO A 23 2.58 2.93 17.08
C PRO A 23 2.46 2.04 18.34
N SER A 24 1.32 2.09 19.02
CA SER A 24 0.98 1.23 20.15
C SER A 24 0.60 -0.21 19.75
N ASN A 25 0.51 -0.52 18.46
CA ASN A 25 0.13 -1.83 17.94
C ASN A 25 1.33 -2.56 17.30
N ALA A 26 1.67 -3.73 17.84
CA ALA A 26 2.81 -4.52 17.34
C ALA A 26 2.64 -5.01 15.89
N ALA A 27 1.42 -5.31 15.44
CA ALA A 27 1.16 -5.65 14.03
C ALA A 27 1.40 -4.45 13.12
N SER A 28 0.97 -3.25 13.54
CA SER A 28 1.24 -2.00 12.83
C SER A 28 2.73 -1.74 12.65
N MET A 29 3.54 -1.96 13.70
CA MET A 29 4.99 -1.78 13.63
C MET A 29 5.67 -2.79 12.70
N ARG A 30 5.18 -4.03 12.66
CA ARG A 30 5.67 -5.07 11.73
C ARG A 30 5.38 -4.71 10.28
N ALA A 31 4.13 -4.34 9.96
CA ALA A 31 3.74 -3.91 8.62
C ALA A 31 4.53 -2.68 8.15
N HIS A 32 4.72 -1.68 9.02
CA HIS A 32 5.54 -0.51 8.72
C HIS A 32 7.00 -0.89 8.42
N THR A 33 7.61 -1.72 9.27
CA THR A 33 9.00 -2.15 9.07
C THR A 33 9.18 -2.89 7.75
N LEU A 34 8.26 -3.81 7.44
CA LEU A 34 8.25 -4.55 6.18
C LEU A 34 8.18 -3.61 4.98
N LEU A 35 7.16 -2.74 4.91
CA LEU A 35 6.97 -1.83 3.79
C LEU A 35 8.16 -0.88 3.62
N LYS A 36 8.72 -0.39 4.72
CA LYS A 36 9.91 0.48 4.69
C LYS A 36 11.13 -0.25 4.13
N GLN A 37 11.36 -1.51 4.52
CA GLN A 37 12.44 -2.32 3.99
C GLN A 37 12.25 -2.61 2.50
N THR A 38 11.03 -2.95 2.09
CA THR A 38 10.70 -3.22 0.68
C THR A 38 10.88 -1.97 -0.18
N ALA A 39 10.43 -0.80 0.26
CA ALA A 39 10.63 0.47 -0.46
C ALA A 39 12.12 0.81 -0.65
N ALA A 40 12.94 0.57 0.39
CA ALA A 40 14.38 0.76 0.33
C ALA A 40 15.07 -0.22 -0.63
N ALA A 41 14.68 -1.50 -0.61
CA ALA A 41 15.22 -2.54 -1.49
C ALA A 41 14.88 -2.31 -2.97
N ALA A 42 13.65 -1.84 -3.25
CA ALA A 42 13.22 -1.44 -4.59
C ALA A 42 14.09 -0.31 -5.15
N SER A 43 14.39 0.70 -4.31
CA SER A 43 15.22 1.84 -4.67
C SER A 43 16.69 1.47 -4.90
N SER A 44 17.27 0.57 -4.10
CA SER A 44 18.67 0.15 -4.25
C SER A 44 18.92 -0.72 -5.48
N THR A 45 17.98 -1.62 -5.79
CA THR A 45 18.07 -2.53 -6.94
C THR A 45 17.99 -1.78 -8.27
N ALA A 46 17.28 -0.65 -8.31
CA ALA A 46 17.19 0.19 -9.52
C ALA A 46 18.54 0.77 -9.96
N THR A 47 19.46 1.03 -9.02
CA THR A 47 20.78 1.61 -9.30
C THR A 47 21.85 0.61 -9.78
N GLU A 48 21.71 -0.68 -9.45
CA GLU A 48 22.77 -1.68 -9.65
C GLU A 48 22.63 -2.45 -10.99
N ASP A 49 21.40 -2.61 -11.52
CA ASP A 49 21.10 -3.52 -12.64
C ASP A 49 20.89 -2.82 -14.01
N GLN A 50 21.33 -1.56 -14.18
CA GLN A 50 21.18 -0.82 -15.44
C GLN A 50 22.33 -1.03 -16.45
N ALA A 51 23.27 -1.94 -16.19
CA ALA A 51 24.49 -2.09 -16.99
C ALA A 51 24.67 -3.45 -17.71
N SER A 52 23.80 -4.45 -17.53
CA SER A 52 23.97 -5.75 -18.21
C SER A 52 22.66 -6.37 -18.67
N ASP A 53 22.59 -6.65 -19.96
CA ASP A 53 21.54 -7.41 -20.61
C ASP A 53 21.50 -8.85 -20.06
N HIS A 54 20.45 -9.22 -19.30
CA HIS A 54 20.18 -10.62 -19.02
C HIS A 54 18.70 -10.97 -18.92
N SER A 55 18.25 -11.74 -19.91
CA SER A 55 16.99 -12.47 -19.86
C SER A 55 16.97 -13.41 -18.66
N LYS A 56 15.92 -13.30 -17.84
CA LYS A 56 15.45 -14.28 -16.82
C LYS A 56 16.02 -14.20 -15.39
N GLN A 57 16.33 -13.01 -14.89
CA GLN A 57 16.24 -12.75 -13.45
C GLN A 57 15.86 -11.27 -13.22
N SER A 58 15.54 -10.88 -11.99
CA SER A 58 15.11 -9.52 -11.61
C SER A 58 13.62 -9.23 -11.89
N LYS A 59 12.73 -9.81 -11.07
CA LYS A 59 11.39 -9.23 -10.86
C LYS A 59 11.61 -7.90 -10.15
N VAL A 60 11.79 -6.84 -10.94
CA VAL A 60 11.89 -5.45 -10.49
C VAL A 60 10.84 -5.21 -9.41
N GLU A 61 11.27 -5.11 -8.15
CA GLU A 61 10.47 -4.49 -7.11
C GLU A 61 10.37 -3.03 -7.53
N ARG A 62 9.18 -2.62 -7.98
CA ARG A 62 8.96 -1.25 -8.45
C ARG A 62 9.14 -0.31 -7.28
N GLU A 63 9.82 0.80 -7.52
CA GLU A 63 9.87 1.90 -6.56
C GLU A 63 8.44 2.39 -6.29
N PHE A 64 8.10 2.50 -5.02
CA PHE A 64 6.86 3.10 -4.55
C PHE A 64 7.17 4.02 -3.37
N ASP A 65 6.35 5.04 -3.21
CA ASP A 65 6.42 5.93 -2.06
C ASP A 65 5.54 5.35 -0.95
N LEU A 66 6.11 5.18 0.24
CA LEU A 66 5.39 4.73 1.43
C LEU A 66 4.86 5.95 2.19
N ASP A 67 3.54 6.11 2.22
CA ASP A 67 2.85 7.10 3.03
C ASP A 67 2.35 6.45 4.33
N VAL A 68 2.79 6.97 5.47
CA VAL A 68 2.49 6.39 6.78
C VAL A 68 1.57 7.32 7.54
N GLN A 69 0.36 6.86 7.84
CA GLN A 69 -0.68 7.64 8.51
C GLN A 69 -1.04 7.04 9.86
N GLU A 70 -0.88 7.83 10.92
CA GLU A 70 -1.35 7.49 12.27
C GLU A 70 -2.80 7.92 12.52
N ALA A 71 -3.23 8.95 11.78
CA ALA A 71 -4.61 9.41 11.77
C ALA A 71 -5.54 8.37 11.13
N LEU A 72 -6.82 8.51 11.42
CA LEU A 72 -7.84 7.68 10.79
C LEU A 72 -8.10 8.13 9.36
N PRO A 73 -8.59 7.23 8.48
CA PRO A 73 -8.99 7.62 7.15
C PRO A 73 -10.15 8.63 7.20
N THR A 74 -10.22 9.52 6.22
CA THR A 74 -11.41 10.33 5.97
C THR A 74 -12.60 9.43 5.58
N SER A 75 -13.83 9.96 5.62
CA SER A 75 -15.02 9.18 5.25
C SER A 75 -14.91 8.61 3.82
N ASP A 76 -14.38 9.39 2.89
CA ASP A 76 -14.21 8.96 1.49
C ASP A 76 -13.11 7.90 1.36
N GLN A 77 -12.00 8.06 2.09
CA GLN A 77 -10.94 7.06 2.15
C GLN A 77 -11.45 5.75 2.74
N LEU A 78 -12.24 5.80 3.83
CA LEU A 78 -12.84 4.62 4.44
C LEU A 78 -13.77 3.91 3.43
N HIS A 79 -14.64 4.66 2.76
CA HIS A 79 -15.54 4.10 1.75
C HIS A 79 -14.77 3.33 0.69
N ASN A 80 -13.71 3.92 0.15
CA ASN A 80 -12.86 3.29 -0.86
C ASN A 80 -12.13 2.06 -0.32
N ILE A 81 -11.57 2.13 0.89
CA ILE A 81 -10.92 0.97 1.54
C ILE A 81 -11.89 -0.20 1.66
N LEU A 82 -13.11 0.05 2.15
CA LEU A 82 -14.13 -0.97 2.30
C LEU A 82 -14.55 -1.56 0.95
N ALA A 83 -14.64 -0.73 -0.09
CA ALA A 83 -14.91 -1.18 -1.45
C ALA A 83 -13.78 -2.09 -1.99
N PHE A 84 -12.51 -1.74 -1.75
CA PHE A 84 -11.34 -2.53 -2.18
C PHE A 84 -11.24 -3.88 -1.46
N LEU A 85 -11.63 -3.92 -0.18
CA LEU A 85 -11.65 -5.15 0.62
C LEU A 85 -12.79 -6.09 0.21
N GLY A 86 -13.89 -5.53 -0.29
CA GLY A 86 -15.09 -6.26 -0.64
C GLY A 86 -15.92 -6.71 0.57
N PRO A 87 -17.12 -7.24 0.34
CA PRO A 87 -18.12 -7.49 1.37
C PRO A 87 -17.68 -8.53 2.43
N SER A 88 -16.82 -9.48 2.06
CA SER A 88 -16.35 -10.53 2.96
C SER A 88 -15.38 -10.05 4.04
N SER A 89 -14.75 -8.89 3.85
CA SER A 89 -13.64 -8.41 4.67
C SER A 89 -13.97 -7.13 5.44
N LEU A 90 -15.23 -6.67 5.38
CA LEU A 90 -15.69 -5.46 6.06
C LEU A 90 -15.53 -5.58 7.58
N GLY A 91 -15.92 -6.71 8.16
CA GLY A 91 -15.80 -6.98 9.60
C GLY A 91 -14.34 -7.03 10.09
N SER A 92 -13.40 -7.30 9.18
CA SER A 92 -11.96 -7.29 9.50
C SER A 92 -11.40 -5.87 9.53
N ALA A 93 -11.92 -4.94 8.72
CA ALA A 93 -11.49 -3.54 8.70
C ALA A 93 -12.23 -2.67 9.72
N VAL A 94 -13.52 -2.92 9.92
CA VAL A 94 -14.34 -2.27 10.94
C VAL A 94 -15.01 -3.34 11.78
N LYS A 95 -14.71 -3.34 13.08
CA LYS A 95 -15.20 -4.37 14.01
C LYS A 95 -16.71 -4.53 13.93
N ASP A 96 -17.14 -5.79 13.85
CA ASP A 96 -18.53 -6.21 13.79
C ASP A 96 -19.33 -5.71 12.59
N ALA A 97 -18.69 -5.07 11.59
CA ALA A 97 -19.39 -4.57 10.43
C ALA A 97 -19.89 -5.71 9.53
N THR A 98 -21.16 -5.60 9.10
CA THR A 98 -21.83 -6.61 8.27
C THR A 98 -22.18 -6.11 6.87
N SER A 99 -22.20 -4.79 6.68
CA SER A 99 -22.42 -4.13 5.41
C SER A 99 -21.56 -2.87 5.33
N LEU A 100 -21.43 -2.31 4.12
CA LEU A 100 -20.67 -1.08 3.90
C LEU A 100 -21.27 0.09 4.69
N GLU A 101 -22.60 0.23 4.66
CA GLU A 101 -23.32 1.27 5.43
C GLU A 101 -23.13 1.09 6.95
N ASP A 102 -23.18 -0.16 7.43
CA ASP A 102 -22.98 -0.49 8.84
C ASP A 102 -21.53 -0.19 9.28
N ALA A 103 -20.54 -0.51 8.44
CA ALA A 103 -19.13 -0.18 8.67
C ALA A 103 -18.92 1.32 8.81
N GLU A 104 -19.45 2.12 7.87
CA GLU A 104 -19.34 3.57 7.92
C GLU A 104 -20.04 4.18 9.14
N LYS A 105 -21.23 3.66 9.48
CA LYS A 105 -21.97 4.10 10.66
C LYS A 105 -21.19 3.81 11.95
N LYS A 106 -20.60 2.62 12.06
CA LYS A 106 -19.77 2.22 13.21
C LYS A 106 -18.50 3.04 13.32
N PHE A 107 -17.85 3.30 12.20
CA PHE A 107 -16.67 4.17 12.16
C PHE A 107 -16.98 5.59 12.66
N ARG A 108 -18.07 6.20 12.17
CA ARG A 108 -18.53 7.52 12.63
C ARG A 108 -18.92 7.53 14.11
N ALA A 109 -19.48 6.43 14.61
CA ALA A 109 -19.88 6.30 16.01
C ALA A 109 -18.69 6.07 16.96
N SER A 110 -17.69 5.32 16.51
CA SER A 110 -16.48 5.05 17.28
C SER A 110 -15.29 4.78 16.38
N GLU A 111 -14.31 5.67 16.48
CA GLU A 111 -13.00 5.54 15.86
C GLU A 111 -12.25 4.25 16.25
N SER A 112 -12.53 3.71 17.44
CA SER A 112 -11.95 2.46 17.94
C SER A 112 -12.44 1.20 17.22
N SER A 113 -13.50 1.34 16.40
CA SER A 113 -14.01 0.28 15.54
C SER A 113 -13.10 0.02 14.35
N PHE A 114 -12.31 1.01 13.92
CA PHE A 114 -11.35 0.87 12.83
C PHE A 114 -10.16 0.01 13.26
N VAL A 115 -9.94 -1.08 12.53
CA VAL A 115 -8.82 -1.99 12.76
C VAL A 115 -7.57 -1.45 12.08
N ARG A 116 -6.44 -1.52 12.79
CA ARG A 116 -5.13 -1.15 12.28
C ARG A 116 -4.16 -2.32 12.49
N PRO A 117 -3.18 -2.54 11.61
CA PRO A 117 -2.90 -1.75 10.40
C PRO A 117 -3.82 -2.08 9.22
N ILE A 118 -3.95 -1.13 8.28
CA ILE A 118 -4.48 -1.39 6.94
C ILE A 118 -3.52 -0.78 5.93
N THR A 119 -3.05 -1.60 4.99
CA THR A 119 -2.23 -1.20 3.85
C THR A 119 -3.12 -1.00 2.64
N VAL A 120 -2.98 0.12 1.94
CA VAL A 120 -3.85 0.51 0.82
C VAL A 120 -3.02 0.93 -0.38
N ASP A 121 -3.38 0.40 -1.53
CA ASP A 121 -2.91 0.82 -2.84
C ASP A 121 -4.12 1.42 -3.58
N TRP A 122 -4.13 2.76 -3.64
CA TRP A 122 -5.22 3.52 -4.22
C TRP A 122 -5.28 3.41 -5.73
N GLU A 123 -4.15 3.19 -6.39
CA GLU A 123 -4.06 3.15 -7.85
C GLU A 123 -4.61 1.82 -8.38
N ASN A 124 -4.30 0.70 -7.70
CA ASN A 124 -4.77 -0.63 -8.10
C ASN A 124 -6.07 -1.06 -7.39
N GLY A 125 -6.60 -0.22 -6.51
CA GLY A 125 -7.84 -0.48 -5.77
C GLY A 125 -7.73 -1.70 -4.86
N LYS A 126 -6.62 -1.83 -4.12
CA LYS A 126 -6.35 -2.98 -3.24
C LYS A 126 -6.11 -2.52 -1.82
N ALA A 127 -6.58 -3.32 -0.87
CA ALA A 127 -6.28 -3.12 0.54
C ALA A 127 -6.02 -4.46 1.23
N VAL A 128 -5.17 -4.42 2.25
CA VAL A 128 -4.82 -5.56 3.10
C VAL A 128 -5.00 -5.15 4.56
N VAL A 129 -5.76 -5.94 5.31
CA VAL A 129 -5.94 -5.75 6.75
C VAL A 129 -4.90 -6.55 7.51
N GLY A 130 -4.29 -5.95 8.53
CA GLY A 130 -3.30 -6.61 9.36
C GLY A 130 -1.90 -6.61 8.75
N ASP A 131 -1.06 -7.50 9.26
CA ASP A 131 0.38 -7.54 9.02
C ASP A 131 0.84 -8.83 8.34
N SER A 132 -0.07 -9.45 7.58
CA SER A 132 0.24 -10.63 6.76
C SER A 132 1.28 -10.27 5.70
N GLU A 133 2.54 -10.65 5.94
CA GLU A 133 3.67 -10.34 5.06
C GLU A 133 3.40 -10.81 3.63
N SER A 134 2.84 -12.00 3.46
CA SER A 134 2.55 -12.55 2.13
C SER A 134 1.51 -11.73 1.36
N GLU A 135 0.48 -11.20 2.04
CA GLU A 135 -0.55 -10.38 1.41
C GLU A 135 -0.03 -8.97 1.10
N ILE A 136 0.72 -8.37 2.02
CA ILE A 136 1.37 -7.07 1.82
C ILE A 136 2.34 -7.15 0.63
N LEU A 137 3.22 -8.16 0.59
CA LEU A 137 4.14 -8.34 -0.53
C LEU A 137 3.40 -8.64 -1.84
N LYS A 138 2.26 -9.35 -1.80
CA LYS A 138 1.44 -9.58 -2.99
C LYS A 138 0.83 -8.27 -3.51
N LEU A 139 0.40 -7.37 -2.63
CA LEU A 139 -0.07 -6.03 -2.98
C LEU A 139 1.05 -5.21 -3.63
N VAL A 140 2.21 -5.09 -2.98
CA VAL A 140 3.39 -4.36 -3.53
C VAL A 140 3.83 -4.93 -4.88
N ARG A 141 3.80 -6.25 -5.03
CA ARG A 141 4.19 -6.92 -6.27
C ARG A 141 3.17 -6.77 -7.41
N ALA A 142 1.97 -6.29 -7.11
CA ALA A 142 0.91 -6.09 -8.07
C ALA A 142 0.87 -4.66 -8.62
N LEU A 143 1.75 -3.77 -8.16
CA LEU A 143 2.01 -2.48 -8.80
C LEU A 143 2.31 -2.73 -10.29
N GLU A 144 1.45 -2.20 -11.16
CA GLU A 144 1.51 -2.45 -12.61
C GLU A 144 2.77 -1.82 -13.25
N LYS A 145 3.11 -2.28 -14.46
CA LYS A 145 4.31 -1.87 -15.20
C LYS A 145 4.12 -0.57 -15.97
#